data_AF-A0A4Y9QV18-F1
#
_entry.id   AF-A0A4Y9QV18-F1
#
_cell.length_a   1.000
_cell.length_b   1.000
_cell.length_c   1.000
_cell.angle_alpha   90.00
_cell.angle_beta   90.00
_cell.angle_gamma   90.00
#
_symmetry.space_group_name_H-M   'P 1'
#
loop_
_entity.id
_entity.type
_entity.pdbx_description
1 polymer ?
#
loop_
_entity_poly.entity_id
_entity_poly.type
_entity_poly.pdbx_seq_one_letter_code
_entity_poly.pdbx_strand_id
1 'polypeptide(L)'
;MDSRVDIVTPIAPILLRLRSRHDTPLRAPSYLAHVHDFPHRLAAVLRAIAAADGGAILFHCGAGWDRTGLLAAVLLRALDVTDDAAVEDYLESLTNAETMAALHGRSFDVEERLQVLARFSHTPESAFRSMYEELDLEDWFRMAAIDDETRTAVTSWRGAANPGD
;
A
#
# COMPACT_ATOMS: atom_id res chain seq x y z
N MET A 1 6.51 -14.43 -11.44
CA MET A 1 7.32 -15.17 -10.46
C MET A 1 8.55 -14.32 -10.17
N ASP A 2 8.75 -13.99 -8.88
CA ASP A 2 9.83 -13.16 -8.29
C ASP A 2 9.64 -11.62 -8.28
N SER A 3 8.69 -11.17 -7.45
CA SER A 3 8.62 -9.79 -6.93
C SER A 3 9.64 -9.65 -5.80
N ARG A 4 10.74 -8.92 -6.02
CA ARG A 4 11.76 -8.68 -4.98
C ARG A 4 11.49 -7.36 -4.28
N VAL A 5 11.34 -7.41 -2.96
CA VAL A 5 11.40 -6.26 -2.06
C VAL A 5 12.86 -6.12 -1.66
N ASP A 6 13.51 -5.03 -2.07
CA ASP A 6 14.91 -4.77 -1.72
C ASP A 6 14.97 -4.04 -0.38
N ILE A 7 15.55 -4.67 0.65
CA ILE A 7 15.83 -4.09 1.96
C ILE A 7 17.25 -3.49 1.90
N VAL A 8 17.41 -2.22 2.26
CA VAL A 8 18.74 -1.55 2.28
C VAL A 8 19.04 -1.07 3.71
N THR A 9 20.14 -1.57 4.32
CA THR A 9 20.64 -1.17 5.66
C THR A 9 22.18 -1.31 5.76
N PRO A 10 22.89 -0.68 6.73
CA PRO A 10 22.43 -0.23 8.06
C PRO A 10 22.67 1.26 8.43
N ILE A 11 21.88 1.75 9.41
CA ILE A 11 21.83 3.07 10.10
C ILE A 11 20.70 4.05 9.64
N ALA A 12 19.96 3.79 8.57
CA ALA A 12 18.85 4.63 8.06
C ALA A 12 17.47 3.94 8.18
N PRO A 13 16.33 4.67 8.17
CA PRO A 13 14.98 4.06 8.20
C PRO A 13 14.86 2.96 7.15
N ILE A 14 14.20 1.85 7.51
CA ILE A 14 14.01 0.72 6.60
C ILE A 14 13.19 1.21 5.41
N LEU A 15 13.86 1.37 4.27
CA LEU A 15 13.26 1.88 3.03
C LEU A 15 12.75 0.71 2.18
N LEU A 16 11.45 0.46 2.22
CA LEU A 16 10.79 -0.56 1.42
C LEU A 16 10.31 0.05 0.10
N ARG A 17 11.00 -0.28 -1.00
CA ARG A 17 10.57 0.15 -2.34
C ARG A 17 9.64 -0.86 -2.98
N LEU A 18 8.41 -0.46 -3.25
CA LEU A 18 7.41 -1.25 -3.96
C LEU A 18 7.74 -1.28 -5.47
N ARG A 19 8.50 -2.30 -5.90
CA ARG A 19 8.79 -2.56 -7.33
C ARG A 19 7.83 -3.59 -7.92
N SER A 20 7.38 -3.37 -9.16
CA SER A 20 6.78 -4.40 -10.02
C SER A 20 7.69 -4.60 -11.24
N ARG A 21 8.02 -5.84 -11.61
CA ARG A 21 8.91 -6.14 -12.77
C ARG A 21 8.31 -5.79 -14.14
N HIS A 22 7.09 -5.26 -14.15
CA HIS A 22 6.53 -4.50 -15.24
C HIS A 22 5.75 -3.35 -14.60
N ASP A 23 5.79 -2.16 -15.17
CA ASP A 23 4.78 -1.10 -14.98
C ASP A 23 3.43 -1.64 -15.45
N THR A 24 2.90 -2.64 -14.74
CA THR A 24 1.58 -3.18 -15.03
C THR A 24 0.65 -2.11 -14.48
N PRO A 25 -0.05 -1.35 -15.34
CA PRO A 25 -1.08 -0.45 -14.85
C PRO A 25 -2.08 -1.25 -14.02
N LEU A 26 -2.93 -0.57 -13.25
CA LEU A 26 -4.15 -1.17 -12.71
C LEU A 26 -4.89 -1.86 -13.87
N ARG A 27 -4.67 -3.17 -14.02
CA ARG A 27 -5.33 -4.00 -15.04
C ARG A 27 -6.73 -4.41 -14.59
N ALA A 28 -7.03 -4.16 -13.33
CA ALA A 28 -8.24 -4.49 -12.66
C ALA A 28 -9.21 -3.29 -12.69
N PRO A 29 -10.52 -3.54 -12.84
CA PRO A 29 -11.55 -2.49 -12.89
C PRO A 29 -11.69 -1.70 -11.58
N SER A 30 -11.07 -2.17 -10.49
CA SER A 30 -11.07 -1.53 -9.17
C SER A 30 -9.77 -1.82 -8.40
N TYR A 31 -9.49 -1.01 -7.37
CA TYR A 31 -8.38 -1.23 -6.44
C TYR A 31 -8.49 -2.56 -5.69
N LEU A 32 -9.71 -2.99 -5.36
CA LEU A 32 -9.96 -4.25 -4.66
C LEU A 32 -9.46 -5.44 -5.48
N ALA A 33 -9.81 -5.49 -6.76
CA ALA A 33 -9.32 -6.54 -7.64
C ALA A 33 -7.78 -6.53 -7.75
N HIS A 34 -7.12 -5.38 -7.70
CA HIS A 34 -5.64 -5.34 -7.65
C HIS A 34 -5.07 -5.98 -6.38
N VAL A 35 -5.68 -5.69 -5.22
CA VAL A 35 -5.31 -6.25 -3.91
C VAL A 35 -5.51 -7.78 -3.88
N HIS A 36 -6.51 -8.29 -4.61
CA HIS A 36 -6.80 -9.72 -4.75
C HIS A 36 -6.02 -10.45 -5.85
N ASP A 37 -5.66 -9.79 -6.94
CA ASP A 37 -4.90 -10.39 -8.05
C ASP A 37 -3.41 -10.55 -7.70
N PHE A 38 -2.89 -9.67 -6.82
CA PHE A 38 -1.47 -9.65 -6.45
C PHE A 38 -1.19 -9.67 -4.93
N PRO A 39 -1.86 -10.55 -4.15
CA PRO A 39 -1.77 -10.52 -2.68
C PRO A 39 -0.35 -10.79 -2.19
N HIS A 40 0.40 -11.64 -2.90
CA HIS A 40 1.79 -11.95 -2.60
C HIS A 40 2.72 -10.72 -2.58
N ARG A 41 2.38 -9.64 -3.30
CA ARG A 41 3.20 -8.41 -3.34
C ARG A 41 3.08 -7.63 -2.03
N LEU A 42 1.85 -7.38 -1.59
CA LEU A 42 1.61 -6.70 -0.32
C LEU A 42 2.03 -7.60 0.85
N ALA A 43 1.78 -8.90 0.77
CA ALA A 43 2.22 -9.88 1.75
C ALA A 43 3.73 -9.86 1.99
N ALA A 44 4.54 -9.75 0.94
CA ALA A 44 5.99 -9.65 1.07
C ALA A 44 6.41 -8.40 1.87
N VAL A 45 5.67 -7.30 1.70
CA VAL A 45 5.96 -6.04 2.40
C VAL A 45 5.51 -6.12 3.86
N LEU A 46 4.33 -6.69 4.13
CA LEU A 46 3.86 -6.92 5.50
C LEU A 46 4.82 -7.84 6.28
N ARG A 47 5.35 -8.90 5.64
CA ARG A 47 6.38 -9.74 6.27
C ARG A 47 7.68 -8.98 6.52
N ALA A 48 8.11 -8.11 5.60
CA ALA A 48 9.27 -7.27 5.81
C ALA A 48 9.06 -6.25 6.94
N ILE A 49 7.84 -5.73 7.08
CA ILE A 49 7.43 -4.87 8.20
C ILE A 49 7.46 -5.65 9.52
N ALA A 50 6.91 -6.86 9.55
CA ALA A 50 6.88 -7.68 10.77
C ALA A 50 8.28 -8.13 11.21
N ALA A 51 9.17 -8.41 10.26
CA ALA A 51 10.56 -8.81 10.51
C ALA A 51 11.51 -7.62 10.72
N ALA A 52 11.02 -6.38 10.62
CA ALA A 52 11.83 -5.19 10.84
C ALA A 52 12.27 -5.11 12.31
N ASP A 53 13.54 -4.77 12.53
CA ASP A 53 14.00 -4.37 13.86
C ASP A 53 13.25 -3.11 14.32
N GLY A 54 13.20 -2.87 15.63
CA GLY A 54 12.55 -1.68 16.18
C GLY A 54 13.03 -0.38 15.55
N GLY A 55 12.11 0.56 15.29
CA GLY A 55 12.41 1.84 14.67
C GLY A 55 11.34 2.27 13.66
N ALA A 56 11.67 3.27 12.84
CA ALA A 56 10.77 3.78 11.80
C ALA A 56 10.93 3.02 10.48
N ILE A 57 9.80 2.70 9.84
CA ILE A 57 9.73 2.08 8.51
C ILE A 57 9.20 3.11 7.52
N LEU A 58 9.87 3.26 6.39
CA LEU A 58 9.43 4.08 5.27
C LEU A 58 9.17 3.17 4.07
N PHE A 59 7.93 3.10 3.59
CA PHE A 59 7.61 2.41 2.35
C PHE A 59 7.13 3.39 1.28
N HIS A 60 7.52 3.15 0.03
CA HIS A 60 7.16 4.03 -1.07
C HIS A 60 7.05 3.29 -2.40
N CYS A 61 6.35 3.90 -3.35
CA CYS A 61 6.35 3.50 -4.75
C CYS A 61 6.95 4.62 -5.63
N GLY A 62 6.58 4.69 -6.90
CA GLY A 62 7.03 5.78 -7.79
C GLY A 62 6.41 7.12 -7.40
N ALA A 63 5.10 7.25 -7.56
CA ALA A 63 4.36 8.49 -7.28
C ALA A 63 3.86 8.61 -5.84
N GLY A 64 3.91 7.54 -5.05
CA GLY A 64 3.56 7.57 -3.62
C GLY A 64 2.06 7.44 -3.28
N TRP A 65 1.15 7.45 -4.25
CA TRP A 65 -0.31 7.40 -3.96
C TRP A 65 -0.98 6.07 -4.31
N ASP A 66 -0.58 5.41 -5.40
CA ASP A 66 -1.25 4.20 -5.92
C ASP A 66 -0.90 2.95 -5.09
N ARG A 67 0.20 2.25 -5.41
CA ARG A 67 0.63 1.04 -4.67
C ARG A 67 0.96 1.30 -3.20
N THR A 68 1.45 2.49 -2.89
CA THR A 68 1.67 2.91 -1.50
C THR A 68 0.34 3.04 -0.77
N GLY A 69 -0.68 3.66 -1.40
CA GLY A 69 -2.02 3.78 -0.84
C GLY A 69 -2.69 2.43 -0.62
N LEU A 70 -2.51 1.46 -1.53
CA LEU A 70 -3.05 0.10 -1.33
C LEU A 70 -2.41 -0.63 -0.13
N LEU A 71 -1.10 -0.46 0.08
CA LEU A 71 -0.44 -1.02 1.26
C LEU A 71 -0.88 -0.30 2.54
N ALA A 72 -0.97 1.03 2.50
CA ALA A 72 -1.47 1.84 3.61
C ALA A 72 -2.90 1.42 3.98
N ALA A 73 -3.79 1.22 2.99
CA ALA A 73 -5.14 0.73 3.20
C ALA A 73 -5.18 -0.58 4.00
N VAL A 74 -4.37 -1.58 3.63
CA VAL A 74 -4.32 -2.86 4.37
C VAL A 74 -3.84 -2.65 5.82
N LEU A 75 -2.84 -1.79 6.04
CA LEU A 75 -2.33 -1.48 7.38
C LEU A 75 -3.36 -0.70 8.22
N LEU A 76 -3.99 0.32 7.66
CA LEU A 76 -5.03 1.11 8.31
C LEU A 76 -6.24 0.24 8.67
N ARG A 77 -6.62 -0.69 7.78
CA ARG A 77 -7.67 -1.68 8.03
C ARG A 77 -7.30 -2.63 9.17
N ALA A 78 -6.05 -3.09 9.21
CA ALA A 78 -5.51 -3.91 10.31
C ALA A 78 -5.50 -3.18 11.66
N LEU A 79 -5.45 -1.85 11.62
CA LEU A 79 -5.50 -0.99 12.79
C LEU A 79 -6.93 -0.51 13.11
N ASP A 80 -7.96 -1.01 12.42
CA ASP A 80 -9.37 -0.63 12.61
C ASP A 80 -9.61 0.89 12.46
N VAL A 81 -8.94 1.50 11.48
CA VAL A 81 -9.15 2.91 11.12
C VAL A 81 -10.46 3.06 10.33
N THR A 82 -11.20 4.14 10.60
CA THR A 82 -12.49 4.42 9.93
C THR A 82 -12.32 4.69 8.44
N ASP A 83 -13.36 4.39 7.66
CA ASP A 83 -13.35 4.58 6.20
C ASP A 83 -13.04 6.03 5.82
N ASP A 84 -13.64 7.00 6.52
CA ASP A 84 -13.43 8.42 6.25
C ASP A 84 -11.99 8.87 6.52
N ALA A 85 -11.38 8.41 7.63
CA ALA A 85 -10.00 8.76 7.95
C ALA A 85 -9.00 8.11 6.98
N ALA A 86 -9.28 6.87 6.53
CA ALA A 86 -8.45 6.20 5.54
C ALA A 86 -8.54 6.87 4.16
N VAL A 87 -9.74 7.32 3.77
CA VAL A 87 -9.95 8.09 2.53
C VAL A 87 -9.22 9.43 2.61
N GLU A 88 -9.31 10.15 3.73
CA GLU A 88 -8.61 11.43 3.93
C GLU A 88 -7.09 11.26 3.79
N ASP A 89 -6.49 10.27 4.47
CA ASP A 89 -5.06 9.94 4.36
C ASP A 89 -4.62 9.64 2.91
N TYR A 90 -5.44 8.88 2.19
CA TYR A 90 -5.19 8.57 0.79
C TYR A 90 -5.29 9.81 -0.12
N LEU A 91 -6.28 10.69 0.10
CA LEU A 91 -6.44 11.92 -0.68
C LEU A 91 -5.29 12.91 -0.45
N GLU A 92 -4.76 12.99 0.77
CA GLU A 92 -3.55 13.79 1.05
C GLU A 92 -2.37 13.32 0.21
N SER A 93 -2.20 12.01 0.01
CA SER A 93 -1.15 11.45 -0.85
C SER A 93 -1.30 11.82 -2.33
N LEU A 94 -2.52 12.10 -2.80
CA LEU A 94 -2.77 12.53 -4.18
C LEU A 94 -2.33 13.98 -4.44
N THR A 95 -2.32 14.84 -3.42
CA THR A 95 -2.01 16.27 -3.59
C THR A 95 -0.63 16.51 -4.21
N ASN A 96 0.32 15.60 -3.96
CA ASN A 96 1.69 15.69 -4.45
C ASN A 96 1.97 14.80 -5.68
N ALA A 97 0.95 14.11 -6.22
CA ALA A 97 1.13 13.10 -7.27
C ALA A 97 1.73 13.68 -8.56
N GLU A 98 1.28 14.86 -8.99
CA GLU A 98 1.79 15.54 -10.19
C GLU A 98 3.25 15.97 -10.04
N THR A 99 3.61 16.54 -8.88
CA THR A 99 4.99 16.90 -8.55
C THR A 99 5.90 15.67 -8.60
N MET A 100 5.46 14.56 -8.02
CA MET A 100 6.23 13.31 -8.03
C MET A 100 6.36 12.72 -9.44
N ALA A 101 5.32 12.83 -10.28
CA ALA A 101 5.39 12.42 -11.68
C ALA A 101 6.40 13.26 -12.47
N ALA A 102 6.42 14.57 -12.26
CA ALA A 102 7.39 15.47 -12.88
C ALA A 102 8.83 15.13 -12.47
N LEU A 103 9.07 14.82 -11.19
CA LEU A 103 10.39 14.44 -10.66
C LEU A 103 10.89 13.09 -11.18
N HIS A 104 9.99 12.12 -11.41
CA HIS A 104 10.36 10.76 -11.82
C HIS A 104 10.24 10.47 -13.33
N GLY A 105 9.78 11.43 -14.14
CA GLY A 105 9.58 11.29 -15.58
C GLY A 105 8.35 10.43 -15.96
N ARG A 106 8.25 10.01 -17.23
CA ARG A 106 7.04 9.36 -17.80
C ARG A 106 6.67 7.98 -17.22
N SER A 107 7.52 7.36 -16.41
CA SER A 107 7.28 5.99 -15.91
C SER A 107 6.10 5.90 -14.92
N PHE A 108 5.53 7.03 -14.51
CA PHE A 108 4.44 7.10 -13.53
C PHE A 108 3.39 8.15 -13.91
N ASP A 109 2.92 8.12 -15.16
CA ASP A 109 1.91 9.07 -15.63
C ASP A 109 0.63 8.97 -14.77
N VAL A 110 0.31 10.06 -14.09
CA VAL A 110 -0.88 10.19 -13.23
C VAL A 110 -2.11 10.23 -14.10
N GLU A 111 -2.04 10.93 -15.24
CA GLU A 111 -3.15 11.10 -16.16
C GLU A 111 -3.61 9.74 -16.74
N GLU A 112 -2.67 8.88 -17.13
CA GLU A 112 -3.00 7.53 -17.60
C GLU A 112 -3.75 6.72 -16.54
N ARG A 113 -3.34 6.81 -15.26
CA ARG A 113 -4.02 6.11 -14.15
C ARG A 113 -5.42 6.66 -13.92
N LEU A 114 -5.58 7.98 -13.95
CA LEU A 114 -6.89 8.61 -13.82
C LEU A 114 -7.83 8.21 -14.97
N GLN A 115 -7.31 8.12 -16.19
CA GLN A 115 -8.08 7.65 -17.36
C GLN A 115 -8.54 6.19 -17.22
N VAL A 116 -7.70 5.32 -16.67
CA VAL A 116 -8.08 3.92 -16.39
C VAL A 116 -9.23 3.87 -15.38
N LEU A 117 -9.15 4.60 -14.27
CA LEU A 117 -10.23 4.66 -13.27
C LEU A 117 -11.52 5.23 -13.88
N ALA A 118 -11.40 6.32 -14.64
CA ALA A 118 -12.53 6.96 -15.29
C ALA A 118 -13.24 6.05 -16.29
N ARG A 119 -12.51 5.15 -16.99
CA ARG A 119 -13.09 4.15 -17.89
C ARG A 119 -14.04 3.18 -17.18
N PHE A 120 -13.86 2.98 -15.87
CA PHE A 120 -14.72 2.18 -15.01
C PHE A 120 -15.62 3.04 -14.11
N SER A 121 -15.82 4.32 -14.47
CA SER A 121 -16.67 5.27 -13.72
C SER A 121 -16.21 5.52 -12.28
N HIS A 122 -14.90 5.41 -12.02
CA HIS A 122 -14.31 5.71 -10.73
C HIS A 122 -13.43 6.97 -10.78
N THR A 123 -13.47 7.73 -9.69
CA THR A 123 -12.40 8.64 -9.26
C THR A 123 -11.41 7.89 -8.34
N PRO A 124 -10.19 8.42 -8.11
CA PRO A 124 -9.29 7.89 -7.09
C PRO A 124 -9.96 7.70 -5.72
N GLU A 125 -10.73 8.68 -5.27
CA GLU A 125 -11.48 8.64 -4.02
C GLU A 125 -12.48 7.47 -4.01
N SER A 126 -13.36 7.41 -5.02
CA SER A 126 -14.40 6.38 -5.06
C SER A 126 -13.82 4.97 -5.18
N ALA A 127 -12.73 4.80 -5.94
CA ALA A 127 -12.06 3.51 -6.09
C ALA A 127 -11.41 3.06 -4.78
N PHE A 128 -10.78 3.99 -4.05
CA PHE A 128 -10.19 3.72 -2.76
C PHE A 128 -11.26 3.42 -1.72
N ARG A 129 -12.30 4.25 -1.62
CA ARG A 129 -13.42 4.07 -0.69
C ARG A 129 -14.09 2.72 -0.86
N SER A 130 -14.52 2.37 -2.08
CA SER A 130 -15.15 1.08 -2.35
C SER A 130 -14.23 -0.09 -1.98
N MET A 131 -12.93 0.01 -2.31
CA MET A 131 -11.96 -1.03 -1.94
C MET A 131 -11.79 -1.15 -0.42
N TYR A 132 -11.71 -0.04 0.30
CA TYR A 132 -11.51 -0.05 1.76
C TYR A 132 -12.74 -0.61 2.49
N GLU A 133 -13.95 -0.21 2.07
CA GLU A 133 -15.23 -0.69 2.62
C GLU A 133 -15.42 -2.20 2.37
N GLU A 134 -15.06 -2.67 1.19
CA GLU A 134 -15.23 -4.08 0.77
C GLU A 134 -14.08 -5.00 1.23
N LEU A 135 -12.97 -4.46 1.72
CA LEU A 135 -11.81 -5.25 2.14
C LEU A 135 -12.12 -6.06 3.43
N ASP A 136 -12.40 -7.35 3.25
CA ASP A 136 -12.35 -8.35 4.31
C ASP A 136 -10.89 -8.72 4.60
N LEU A 137 -10.37 -8.16 5.69
CA LEU A 137 -8.96 -8.32 6.06
C LEU A 137 -8.61 -9.77 6.42
N GLU A 138 -9.50 -10.49 7.10
CA GLU A 138 -9.24 -11.87 7.50
C GLU A 138 -9.23 -12.80 6.30
N ASP A 139 -10.18 -12.61 5.38
CA ASP A 139 -10.15 -13.35 4.12
C ASP A 139 -8.91 -13.02 3.29
N TRP A 140 -8.56 -11.74 3.22
CA TRP A 140 -7.37 -11.30 2.50
C TRP A 140 -6.09 -11.91 3.10
N PHE A 141 -5.94 -11.94 4.44
CA PHE A 141 -4.80 -12.57 5.10
C PHE A 141 -4.70 -14.07 4.82
N ARG A 142 -5.83 -14.80 4.77
CA ARG A 142 -5.86 -16.21 4.37
C ARG A 142 -5.40 -16.38 2.93
N MET A 143 -5.98 -15.61 2.00
CA MET A 143 -5.64 -15.67 0.58
C MET A 143 -4.16 -15.30 0.32
N ALA A 144 -3.63 -14.33 1.05
CA ALA A 144 -2.24 -13.88 0.96
C ALA A 144 -1.23 -14.79 1.69
N ALA A 145 -1.73 -15.84 2.37
CA ALA A 145 -0.95 -16.75 3.20
C ALA A 145 -0.08 -16.01 4.23
N ILE A 146 -0.65 -14.99 4.89
CA ILE A 146 0.02 -14.30 6.00
C ILE A 146 0.01 -15.22 7.22
N ASP A 147 1.19 -15.47 7.78
CA ASP A 147 1.41 -16.21 9.01
C ASP A 147 0.99 -15.42 10.26
N ASP A 148 0.71 -16.13 11.35
CA ASP A 148 0.16 -15.55 12.59
C ASP A 148 1.10 -14.52 13.22
N GLU A 149 2.41 -14.69 13.08
CA GLU A 149 3.41 -13.74 13.57
C GLU A 149 3.29 -12.40 12.83
N THR A 150 3.26 -12.43 11.51
CA THR A 150 3.06 -11.23 10.68
C THR A 150 1.71 -10.58 10.95
N ARG A 151 0.62 -11.36 11.05
CA ARG A 151 -0.72 -10.84 11.39
C ARG A 151 -0.72 -10.13 12.73
N THR A 152 -0.11 -10.76 13.74
CA THR A 152 0.01 -10.18 15.08
C THR A 152 0.78 -8.87 15.01
N ALA A 153 1.96 -8.85 14.39
CA ALA A 153 2.80 -7.66 14.29
C ALA A 153 2.06 -6.45 13.68
N VAL A 154 1.34 -6.65 12.58
CA VAL A 154 0.66 -5.54 11.88
C VAL A 154 -0.63 -5.08 12.56
N THR A 155 -1.31 -5.96 13.32
CA THR A 155 -2.54 -5.61 14.07
C THR A 155 -2.24 -5.09 15.47
N SER A 156 -1.13 -5.50 16.08
CA SER A 156 -0.74 -5.13 17.45
C SER A 156 0.21 -3.95 17.53
N TRP A 157 0.58 -3.32 16.41
CA TRP A 157 1.56 -2.21 16.37
C TRP A 157 1.25 -1.11 17.40
N ARG A 158 -0.04 -0.91 17.74
CA ARG A 158 -0.49 -0.01 18.81
C ARG A 158 0.28 -0.14 20.15
N GLY A 159 0.96 -1.27 20.43
CA GLY A 159 1.73 -1.50 21.66
C GLY A 159 3.23 -1.16 21.62
N ALA A 160 3.83 -0.87 20.46
CA ALA A 160 5.29 -0.62 20.35
C ALA A 160 5.67 0.87 20.29
N ALA A 161 4.71 1.76 20.04
CA ALA A 161 4.92 3.20 20.17
C ALA A 161 4.84 3.59 21.65
N ASN A 162 5.87 3.24 22.42
CA ASN A 162 6.00 3.70 23.79
C ASN A 162 6.17 5.23 23.75
N PRO A 163 5.31 6.05 24.38
CA PRO A 163 5.44 7.52 24.37
C PRO A 163 6.54 8.03 25.32
N GLY A 164 7.64 7.29 25.44
CA GLY A 164 8.71 7.60 26.38
C GLY A 164 9.95 6.75 26.14
N ASP A 165 10.78 7.20 25.19
CA ASP A 165 12.23 7.13 25.22
C ASP A 165 12.77 8.39 24.51
#